data_AF-A0A357F1H2-F1
#
_entry.id   AF-A0A357F1H2-F1
#
_cell.length_a   1.000
_cell.length_b   1.000
_cell.length_c   1.000
_cell.angle_alpha   90.00
_cell.angle_beta   90.00
_cell.angle_gamma   90.00
#
_symmetry.space_group_name_H-M   'P 1'
#
loop_
_entity.id
_entity.type
_entity.pdbx_description
1 polymer ?
#
loop_
_entity_poly.entity_id
_entity_poly.type
_entity_poly.pdbx_seq_one_letter_code
_entity_poly.pdbx_strand_id
1 'polypeptide(L)'
;LTEAIICFTGDEQLYFYDAIAPIVAADSIDMSVAFRAARYGKGGDDYINCPMSREQYEAFYSALITAKSVPLKRFEATNWFESCLPIEEIARRGVDTLRFGPMKP
;
A
#
# COMPACT_ATOMS: atom_id res chain seq x y z
N LEU A 1 0.81 -30.87 -6.89
CA LEU A 1 1.50 -30.16 -5.79
C LEU A 1 0.50 -29.45 -4.88
N THR A 2 -0.33 -28.54 -5.40
CA THR A 2 -1.37 -27.84 -4.63
C THR A 2 -2.30 -28.78 -3.85
N GLU A 3 -2.83 -29.82 -4.49
CA GLU A 3 -3.70 -30.81 -3.82
C GLU A 3 -3.00 -31.57 -2.68
N ALA A 4 -1.71 -31.88 -2.85
CA ALA A 4 -0.93 -32.57 -1.83
C ALA A 4 -0.67 -31.66 -0.61
N ILE A 5 -0.45 -30.36 -0.84
CA ILE A 5 -0.30 -29.37 0.22
C ILE A 5 -1.62 -29.20 0.97
N ILE A 6 -2.75 -29.04 0.25
CA ILE A 6 -4.08 -28.91 0.86
C ILE A 6 -4.43 -30.14 1.70
N CYS A 7 -4.12 -31.34 1.21
CA CYS A 7 -4.35 -32.58 1.96
C CYS A 7 -3.52 -32.65 3.26
N PHE A 8 -2.33 -32.05 3.27
CA PHE A 8 -1.45 -32.04 4.44
C PHE A 8 -1.79 -30.93 5.45
N THR A 9 -2.13 -29.72 5.00
CA THR A 9 -2.35 -28.54 5.87
C THR A 9 -3.82 -28.26 6.20
N GLY A 10 -4.76 -28.86 5.47
CA GLY A 10 -6.15 -28.44 5.45
C GLY A 10 -6.37 -27.22 4.53
N ASP A 11 -7.55 -27.16 3.92
CA ASP A 11 -8.03 -26.10 3.01
C ASP A 11 -8.09 -24.74 3.71
N GLU A 12 -8.65 -24.70 4.92
CA GLU A 12 -9.02 -23.46 5.61
C GLU A 12 -7.84 -22.64 6.15
N GLN A 13 -6.61 -23.16 6.03
CA GLN A 13 -5.40 -22.57 6.61
C GLN A 13 -4.51 -21.86 5.58
N LEU A 14 -4.84 -21.92 4.29
CA LEU A 14 -4.05 -21.32 3.22
C LEU A 14 -4.73 -20.08 2.66
N TYR A 15 -4.13 -18.92 2.93
CA TYR A 15 -4.55 -17.64 2.38
C TYR A 15 -3.45 -17.10 1.46
N PHE A 16 -3.84 -16.67 0.27
CA PHE A 16 -2.93 -16.04 -0.69
C PHE A 16 -3.14 -14.53 -0.64
N TYR A 17 -2.12 -13.81 -0.18
CA TYR A 17 -2.08 -12.35 -0.20
C TYR A 17 -0.82 -11.90 -0.94
N ASP A 18 -0.99 -11.06 -1.96
CA ASP A 18 0.10 -10.30 -2.56
C ASP A 18 0.07 -8.85 -2.06
N ALA A 19 1.06 -8.48 -1.26
CA ALA A 19 1.21 -7.13 -0.73
C ALA A 19 2.12 -6.31 -1.63
N ILE A 20 1.66 -6.02 -2.86
CA ILE A 20 2.48 -5.39 -3.89
C ILE A 20 2.06 -3.92 -4.08
N ALA A 21 3.03 -3.02 -3.99
CA ALA A 21 2.87 -1.64 -4.41
C ALA A 21 3.16 -1.48 -5.91
N PRO A 22 2.53 -0.52 -6.61
CA PRO A 22 2.86 -0.21 -8.00
C PRO A 22 4.35 0.14 -8.16
N ILE A 23 4.96 -0.34 -9.24
CA ILE A 23 6.34 -0.01 -9.62
C ILE A 23 6.30 0.99 -10.77
N VAL A 24 7.05 2.08 -10.64
CA VAL A 24 7.19 3.12 -11.67
C VAL A 24 8.64 3.19 -12.18
N ALA A 25 8.81 3.60 -13.43
CA ALA A 25 10.13 3.78 -14.01
C ALA A 25 10.82 5.01 -13.40
N ALA A 26 12.08 4.88 -12.98
CA ALA A 26 12.77 5.95 -12.25
C ALA A 26 12.97 7.23 -13.08
N ASP A 27 13.13 7.07 -14.40
CA ASP A 27 13.28 8.17 -15.36
C ASP A 27 11.97 8.89 -15.69
N SER A 28 10.82 8.30 -15.34
CA SER A 28 9.50 8.94 -15.46
C SER A 28 9.15 9.87 -14.30
N ILE A 29 10.00 9.95 -13.26
CA ILE A 29 9.77 10.76 -12.07
C ILE A 29 10.28 12.19 -12.31
N ASP A 30 9.42 13.18 -12.08
CA ASP A 30 9.82 14.59 -12.09
C ASP A 30 10.62 14.95 -10.83
N MET A 31 11.95 14.90 -10.96
CA MET A 31 12.90 15.22 -9.89
C MET A 31 13.04 16.74 -9.64
N SER A 32 12.33 17.60 -10.37
CA SER A 32 12.24 19.03 -10.00
C SER A 32 11.29 19.26 -8.80
N VAL A 33 10.40 18.30 -8.55
CA VAL A 33 9.46 18.30 -7.42
C VAL A 33 9.87 17.29 -6.35
N ALA A 34 10.30 16.10 -6.75
CA ALA A 34 10.71 15.02 -5.85
C ALA A 34 12.18 15.17 -5.39
N PHE A 35 12.54 14.54 -4.27
CA PHE A 35 13.90 14.60 -3.73
C PHE A 35 14.35 13.29 -3.08
N ARG A 36 15.65 13.02 -3.09
CA ARG A 36 16.25 11.86 -2.41
C ARG A 36 16.58 12.22 -0.97
N ALA A 37 16.12 11.40 -0.02
CA ALA A 37 16.46 11.54 1.39
C ALA A 37 16.01 10.34 2.22
N ALA A 38 16.82 9.95 3.21
CA ALA A 38 16.39 9.12 4.33
C ALA A 38 15.75 9.96 5.45
N ARG A 39 14.93 9.30 6.29
CA ARG A 39 14.34 9.95 7.47
C ARG A 39 15.42 10.41 8.44
N TYR A 40 15.27 11.65 8.92
CA TYR A 40 16.15 12.26 9.95
C TYR A 40 17.64 12.29 9.58
N GLY A 41 17.99 12.19 8.29
CA GLY A 41 19.37 12.08 7.83
C GLY A 41 20.07 10.79 8.30
N LYS A 42 19.30 9.79 8.74
CA LYS A 42 19.81 8.48 9.20
C LYS A 42 19.58 7.44 8.10
N GLY A 43 20.48 7.40 7.13
CA GLY A 43 20.42 6.52 5.96
C GLY A 43 21.08 7.17 4.74
N GLY A 44 21.16 6.44 3.63
CA GLY A 44 21.61 6.98 2.34
C GLY A 44 20.47 7.61 1.54
N ASP A 45 20.68 7.74 0.23
CA ASP A 45 19.71 8.24 -0.75
C ASP A 45 18.74 7.15 -1.25
N ASP A 46 18.32 6.28 -0.34
CA ASP A 46 17.59 5.03 -0.64
C ASP A 46 16.11 5.27 -1.04
N TYR A 47 15.58 6.46 -0.76
CA TYR A 47 14.19 6.82 -1.01
C TYR A 47 14.07 8.09 -1.85
N ILE A 48 13.15 8.07 -2.82
CA ILE A 48 12.64 9.26 -3.50
C ILE A 48 11.35 9.67 -2.77
N ASN A 49 11.34 10.90 -2.27
CA ASN A 49 10.21 11.48 -1.56
C ASN A 49 9.44 12.39 -2.51
N CYS A 50 8.13 12.15 -2.63
CA CYS A 50 7.21 12.94 -3.46
C CYS A 50 6.32 13.79 -2.53
N PRO A 51 6.68 15.05 -2.25
CA PRO A 51 5.94 15.88 -1.31
C PRO A 51 4.55 16.25 -1.85
N MET A 52 3.59 16.44 -0.94
CA MET A 52 2.26 16.94 -1.26
C MET A 52 1.91 18.13 -0.35
N SER A 53 1.22 19.12 -0.91
CA SER A 53 0.47 20.10 -0.14
C SER A 53 -0.75 19.45 0.51
N ARG A 54 -1.39 20.18 1.42
CA ARG A 54 -2.63 19.72 2.05
C ARG A 54 -3.72 19.45 1.02
N GLU A 55 -3.88 20.35 0.06
CA GLU A 55 -4.91 20.29 -0.98
C GLU A 55 -4.66 19.10 -1.91
N GLN A 56 -3.39 18.84 -2.24
CA GLN A 56 -3.00 17.66 -3.02
C GLN A 56 -3.29 16.36 -2.27
N TYR A 57 -3.01 16.32 -0.95
CA TYR A 57 -3.33 15.18 -0.11
C TYR A 57 -4.83 14.92 -0.03
N GLU A 58 -5.63 15.96 0.22
CA GLU A 58 -7.10 15.83 0.32
C GLU A 58 -7.71 15.36 -1.01
N ALA A 59 -7.19 15.85 -2.15
CA ALA A 59 -7.59 15.39 -3.47
C ALA A 59 -7.21 13.92 -3.71
N PHE A 60 -5.98 13.52 -3.37
CA PHE A 60 -5.52 12.14 -3.48
C PHE A 60 -6.34 11.20 -2.60
N TYR A 61 -6.58 11.56 -1.34
CA TYR A 61 -7.38 10.80 -0.40
C TYR A 61 -8.81 10.58 -0.93
N SER A 62 -9.45 11.65 -1.43
CA SER A 62 -10.80 11.57 -2.00
C SER A 62 -10.84 10.64 -3.21
N ALA A 63 -9.86 10.72 -4.11
CA ALA A 63 -9.74 9.82 -5.25
C ALA A 63 -9.52 8.36 -4.80
N LEU A 64 -8.70 8.13 -3.77
CA LEU A 64 -8.38 6.80 -3.29
C LEU A 64 -9.60 6.08 -2.67
N ILE A 65 -10.35 6.75 -1.80
CA ILE A 65 -11.52 6.11 -1.14
C ILE A 65 -12.70 5.87 -2.09
N THR A 66 -12.74 6.59 -3.21
CA THR A 66 -13.77 6.47 -4.26
C THR A 66 -13.33 5.60 -5.44
N ALA A 67 -12.06 5.19 -5.48
CA ALA A 67 -11.53 4.34 -6.53
C ALA A 67 -12.21 2.97 -6.53
N LYS A 68 -12.28 2.37 -7.72
CA LYS A 68 -12.75 1.00 -7.89
C LYS A 68 -11.64 0.04 -7.49
N SER A 69 -11.88 -0.77 -6.46
CA SER A 69 -11.04 -1.92 -6.13
C SER A 69 -11.56 -3.16 -6.85
N VAL A 70 -10.64 -4.07 -7.19
CA VAL A 70 -11.02 -5.38 -7.74
C VAL A 70 -11.69 -6.18 -6.61
N PRO A 71 -12.89 -6.75 -6.85
CA PRO A 71 -13.55 -7.55 -5.83
C PRO A 71 -12.72 -8.80 -5.54
N LEU A 72 -12.52 -9.08 -4.25
CA LEU A 72 -11.82 -10.26 -3.80
C LEU A 72 -12.57 -11.52 -4.22
N LYS A 73 -11.83 -12.52 -4.68
CA LYS A 73 -12.38 -13.84 -5.01
C LYS A 73 -12.79 -14.55 -3.73
N ARG A 74 -13.70 -15.53 -3.84
CA ARG A 74 -14.27 -16.26 -2.69
C ARG A 74 -13.22 -16.93 -1.78
N PHE A 75 -12.06 -17.32 -2.31
CA PHE A 75 -10.94 -17.90 -1.54
C PHE A 75 -10.00 -16.85 -0.92
N GLU A 76 -10.20 -15.57 -1.22
CA GLU A 76 -9.53 -14.42 -0.61
C GLU A 76 -10.38 -13.84 0.54
N ALA A 77 -11.39 -14.60 1.02
CA ALA A 77 -12.29 -14.19 2.09
C ALA A 77 -11.48 -13.70 3.30
N THR A 78 -11.77 -12.46 3.70
CA THR A 78 -10.85 -11.54 4.36
C THR A 78 -10.67 -11.82 5.85
N ASN A 79 -9.66 -12.62 6.18
CA ASN A 79 -8.93 -12.46 7.42
C ASN A 79 -7.77 -11.49 7.17
N TRP A 80 -8.06 -10.18 7.16
CA TRP A 80 -7.02 -9.17 6.98
C TRP A 80 -5.93 -9.36 8.03
N PHE A 81 -4.69 -9.48 7.57
CA PHE A 81 -3.57 -9.31 8.47
C PHE A 81 -3.48 -7.82 8.83
N GLU A 82 -3.83 -7.45 10.05
CA GLU A 82 -3.91 -6.04 10.47
C GLU A 82 -2.59 -5.26 10.27
N SER A 83 -1.45 -5.96 10.19
CA SER A 83 -0.15 -5.32 9.89
C SER A 83 0.14 -5.18 8.39
N CYS A 84 -0.74 -5.65 7.51
CA CYS A 84 -0.60 -5.55 6.05
C CYS A 84 -1.97 -5.33 5.39
N LEU A 85 -2.39 -4.07 5.36
CA LEU A 85 -3.66 -3.65 4.78
C LEU A 85 -3.46 -2.96 3.43
N PRO A 86 -4.39 -3.14 2.48
CA PRO A 86 -4.44 -2.32 1.27
C PRO A 86 -4.52 -0.82 1.62
N ILE A 87 -3.89 0.03 0.81
CA ILE A 87 -3.80 1.47 1.09
C ILE A 87 -5.20 2.12 1.11
N GLU A 88 -6.12 1.64 0.29
CA GLU A 88 -7.53 2.07 0.31
C GLU A 88 -8.24 1.69 1.60
N GLU A 89 -7.94 0.53 2.20
CA GLU A 89 -8.52 0.10 3.47
C GLU A 89 -7.94 0.88 4.65
N ILE A 90 -6.65 1.23 4.59
CA ILE A 90 -6.06 2.19 5.55
C ILE A 90 -6.80 3.52 5.44
N ALA A 91 -6.95 4.06 4.23
CA ALA A 91 -7.62 5.34 3.99
C ALA A 91 -9.08 5.36 4.47
N ARG A 92 -9.85 4.29 4.25
CA ARG A 92 -11.25 4.18 4.72
C ARG A 92 -11.39 4.28 6.24
N ARG A 93 -10.35 3.94 7.01
CA ARG A 93 -10.34 4.04 8.47
C ARG A 93 -10.20 5.48 8.98
N GLY A 94 -9.90 6.46 8.12
CA GLY A 94 -9.95 7.88 8.44
C GLY A 94 -8.98 8.73 7.64
N VAL A 95 -9.30 10.02 7.52
CA VAL A 95 -8.54 10.97 6.67
C VAL A 95 -7.09 11.15 7.09
N ASP A 96 -6.74 10.98 8.36
CA ASP A 96 -5.36 11.15 8.83
C ASP A 96 -4.57 9.83 8.92
N THR A 97 -5.20 8.67 8.67
CA THR A 97 -4.56 7.35 8.82
C THR A 97 -3.30 7.20 7.97
N LEU A 98 -3.34 7.64 6.70
CA LEU A 98 -2.19 7.59 5.79
C LEU A 98 -1.03 8.46 6.31
N ARG A 99 -1.33 9.60 6.93
CA ARG A 99 -0.33 10.53 7.51
C ARG A 99 0.34 9.99 8.77
N PHE A 100 -0.27 9.00 9.44
CA PHE A 100 0.36 8.29 10.54
C PHE A 100 1.03 6.97 10.12
N GLY A 101 0.83 6.55 8.87
CA GLY A 101 1.41 5.33 8.30
C GLY A 101 2.29 5.63 7.07
N PRO A 102 1.91 5.13 5.88
CA PRO A 102 2.79 5.11 4.70
C PRO A 102 3.12 6.50 4.14
N MET A 103 2.31 7.52 4.43
CA MET A 103 2.46 8.88 3.91
C MET A 103 2.81 9.88 5.03
N LYS A 104 3.48 9.40 6.08
CA LYS A 104 3.93 10.25 7.17
C LYS A 104 4.94 11.30 6.66
N PRO A 105 4.73 12.60 6.95
CA PRO A 105 5.70 13.66 6.62
C PRO A 105 7.09 13.45 7.23
#